data_AF-A0A3N4KKZ5-F1
#
_entry.id   AF-A0A3N4KKZ5-F1
#
_cell.length_a   1.000
_cell.length_b   1.000
_cell.length_c   1.000
_cell.angle_alpha   90.00
_cell.angle_beta   90.00
_cell.angle_gamma   90.00
#
_symmetry.space_group_name_H-M   'P 1'
#
loop_
_entity.id
_entity.type
_entity.pdbx_description
1 polymer ?
#
loop_
_entity_poly.entity_id
_entity_poly.type
_entity_poly.pdbx_seq_one_letter_code
_entity_poly.pdbx_strand_id
1 'polypeptide(L)'
;NQIYNLRKWNFDCLIKILPFCLPSHTPQFCNPPDVGVFGPLKTYYRQEVCNLHCPITKNNCPDLLSVVRHNAFTIHNIQAGFRVTGISPFHPE
;
A
#
# COMPACT_ATOMS: atom_id res chain seq x y z
N ASN A 1 -8.89 -8.44 -29.35
CA ASN A 1 -8.84 -9.80 -28.77
C ASN A 1 -8.10 -9.79 -27.45
N GLN A 2 -8.85 -9.60 -26.36
CA GLN A 2 -8.70 -10.20 -25.01
C GLN A 2 -9.41 -9.29 -24.01
N ILE A 3 -10.75 -9.31 -24.08
CA ILE A 3 -11.59 -8.87 -22.97
C ILE A 3 -11.44 -9.98 -21.93
N TYR A 4 -10.55 -9.77 -20.95
CA TYR A 4 -10.43 -10.69 -19.83
C TYR A 4 -11.77 -10.74 -19.12
N ASN A 5 -12.35 -11.95 -19.08
CA ASN A 5 -13.58 -12.27 -18.38
C ASN A 5 -13.47 -11.85 -16.92
N LEU A 6 -13.94 -10.62 -16.61
CA LEU A 6 -14.20 -10.18 -15.26
C LEU A 6 -15.38 -11.00 -14.75
N ARG A 7 -15.05 -12.15 -14.14
CA ARG A 7 -15.97 -12.93 -13.31
C ARG A 7 -16.57 -11.94 -12.31
N LYS A 8 -17.86 -11.62 -12.46
CA LYS A 8 -18.61 -10.69 -11.59
C LYS A 8 -18.45 -11.12 -10.14
N TRP A 9 -17.57 -10.45 -9.42
CA TRP A 9 -17.61 -10.43 -7.97
C TRP A 9 -18.63 -9.35 -7.61
N ASN A 10 -19.83 -9.77 -7.20
CA ASN A 10 -20.88 -8.85 -6.75
C ASN A 10 -20.46 -8.25 -5.39
N PHE A 11 -19.65 -7.18 -5.44
CA PHE A 11 -19.50 -6.25 -4.33
C PHE A 11 -20.60 -5.19 -4.48
N ASP A 12 -21.36 -4.97 -3.41
CA ASP A 12 -22.67 -4.30 -3.38
C ASP A 12 -22.80 -2.99 -4.18
N CYS A 13 -23.99 -2.84 -4.79
CA CYS A 13 -24.40 -1.81 -5.77
C CYS A 13 -24.35 -0.34 -5.31
N LEU A 14 -23.82 -0.01 -4.13
CA LEU A 14 -23.75 1.37 -3.63
C LEU A 14 -22.40 2.05 -3.88
N ILE A 15 -21.32 1.27 -4.10
CA ILE A 15 -19.99 1.81 -4.38
C ILE A 15 -19.52 1.23 -5.71
N LYS A 16 -19.31 2.09 -6.72
CA LYS A 16 -18.71 1.69 -8.00
C LYS A 16 -17.21 1.43 -7.80
N ILE A 17 -16.85 0.19 -7.47
CA ILE A 17 -15.46 -0.26 -7.34
C ILE A 17 -15.03 -0.93 -8.65
N LEU A 18 -13.96 -0.43 -9.28
CA LEU A 18 -13.34 -1.08 -10.43
C LEU A 18 -12.17 -1.96 -9.94
N PRO A 19 -12.25 -3.30 -10.04
CA PRO A 19 -11.14 -4.15 -9.66
C PRO A 19 -9.96 -3.98 -10.62
N PHE A 20 -8.77 -3.80 -10.07
CA PHE A 20 -7.51 -3.81 -10.82
C PHE A 20 -6.84 -5.18 -10.67
N CYS A 21 -6.79 -5.97 -11.76
CA CYS A 21 -6.21 -7.30 -11.75
C CYS A 21 -4.72 -7.25 -12.08
N LEU A 22 -3.89 -7.67 -11.14
CA LEU A 22 -2.47 -7.92 -11.35
C LEU A 22 -2.24 -9.39 -11.74
N PRO A 23 -1.30 -9.70 -12.65
CA PRO A 23 -0.97 -11.08 -12.97
C PRO A 23 -0.41 -11.83 -11.76
N SER A 24 -0.55 -13.15 -11.74
CA SER A 24 0.14 -13.97 -10.75
C SER A 24 1.65 -13.78 -10.85
N HIS A 25 2.36 -13.83 -9.71
CA HIS A 25 3.80 -13.57 -9.61
C HIS A 25 4.23 -12.17 -10.06
N THR A 26 3.34 -11.19 -9.98
CA THR A 26 3.71 -9.78 -10.15
C THR A 26 4.79 -9.41 -9.13
N PRO A 27 5.89 -8.76 -9.56
CA PRO A 27 6.91 -8.31 -8.63
C PRO A 27 6.36 -7.34 -7.59
N GLN A 28 6.85 -7.43 -6.35
CA GLN A 28 6.44 -6.56 -5.24
C GLN A 28 6.54 -5.06 -5.61
N PHE A 29 7.49 -4.68 -6.48
CA PHE A 29 7.67 -3.30 -6.91
C PHE A 29 6.60 -2.79 -7.89
N CYS A 30 5.73 -3.64 -8.43
CA CYS A 30 4.62 -3.22 -9.30
C CYS A 30 3.36 -2.85 -8.49
N ASN A 31 3.39 -2.98 -7.17
CA ASN A 31 2.26 -2.69 -6.31
C ASN A 31 2.44 -1.34 -5.61
N PRO A 32 1.51 -0.38 -5.79
CA PRO A 32 1.63 0.96 -5.20
C PRO A 32 1.82 0.94 -3.67
N PRO A 33 1.13 0.08 -2.90
CA PRO A 33 1.33 0.02 -1.46
C PRO A 33 2.75 -0.40 -1.07
N ASP A 34 3.33 -1.34 -1.81
CA ASP A 34 4.63 -1.91 -1.52
C ASP A 34 5.76 -0.90 -1.71
N VAL A 35 5.71 -0.13 -2.81
CA VAL A 35 6.68 0.92 -3.13
C VAL A 35 6.40 2.20 -2.35
N GLY A 36 5.14 2.62 -2.34
CA GLY A 36 4.74 3.93 -1.84
C GLY A 36 4.73 4.01 -0.33
N VAL A 37 4.27 2.98 0.37
CA VAL A 37 4.08 3.07 1.83
C VAL A 37 4.82 2.01 2.63
N PHE A 38 4.91 0.76 2.18
CA PHE A 38 5.57 -0.29 2.95
C PHE A 38 7.09 -0.23 2.91
N GLY A 39 7.68 0.28 1.81
CA GLY A 39 9.10 0.63 1.77
C GLY A 39 9.47 1.66 2.85
N PRO A 40 8.87 2.88 2.82
CA PRO A 40 9.08 3.89 3.86
C PRO A 40 8.73 3.39 5.27
N LEU A 41 7.65 2.63 5.44
CA LEU A 41 7.25 2.05 6.73
C LEU A 41 8.37 1.18 7.31
N LYS A 42 8.99 0.29 6.51
CA LYS A 42 10.12 -0.54 6.97
C LYS A 42 11.33 0.31 7.37
N THR A 43 11.60 1.38 6.63
CA THR A 43 12.71 2.30 6.93
C THR A 43 12.50 3.02 8.25
N TYR A 44 11.35 3.68 8.41
CA TYR A 44 11.01 4.40 9.65
C TYR A 44 10.87 3.46 10.84
N TYR A 45 10.31 2.27 10.66
CA TYR A 45 10.25 1.26 11.71
C TYR A 45 11.64 0.91 12.23
N ARG A 46 12.59 0.65 11.33
CA ARG A 46 13.98 0.35 11.72
C ARG A 46 14.62 1.50 12.49
N GLN A 47 14.40 2.75 12.06
CA GLN A 47 14.91 3.94 12.74
C GLN A 47 14.35 4.07 14.16
N GLU A 48 13.04 3.95 14.32
CA GLU A 48 12.40 4.06 15.63
C GLU A 48 12.81 2.91 16.57
N VAL A 49 12.94 1.68 16.06
CA VAL A 49 13.47 0.54 16.83
C VAL A 49 14.91 0.80 17.29
N CYS A 50 15.76 1.40 16.45
CA CYS A 50 17.12 1.76 16.85
C CYS A 50 17.17 2.85 17.93
N ASN A 51 16.19 3.75 17.96
CA ASN A 51 16.07 4.81 18.98
C ASN A 51 15.42 4.31 20.28
N LEU A 52 14.75 3.16 20.25
CA LEU A 52 14.13 2.55 21.41
C LEU A 52 15.17 1.87 22.29
N HIS A 53 15.30 2.34 23.52
CA HIS A 53 16.15 1.73 24.54
C HIS A 53 15.51 0.52 25.25
N CYS A 54 14.38 0.02 24.74
CA CYS A 54 13.65 -1.11 25.30
C CYS A 54 13.26 -2.12 24.21
N PRO A 55 13.13 -3.40 24.55
CA PRO A 55 12.76 -4.43 23.58
C PRO A 55 11.35 -4.19 23.02
N ILE A 56 11.16 -4.55 21.76
CA ILE A 56 9.82 -4.58 21.16
C ILE A 56 9.04 -5.75 21.74
N THR A 57 7.87 -5.45 22.27
CA THR A 57 6.92 -6.40 22.83
C THR A 57 5.59 -6.26 22.10
N LYS A 58 4.67 -7.20 22.33
CA LYS A 58 3.30 -7.10 21.80
C LYS A 58 2.57 -5.84 22.26
N ASN A 59 2.95 -5.27 23.40
CA ASN A 59 2.27 -4.12 24.00
C ASN A 59 2.74 -2.78 23.42
N ASN A 60 4.04 -2.62 23.13
CA ASN A 60 4.57 -1.36 22.58
C ASN A 60 4.62 -1.33 21.04
N CYS A 61 4.53 -2.49 20.38
CA CYS A 61 4.55 -2.59 18.92
C CYS A 61 3.41 -1.78 18.24
N PRO A 62 2.16 -1.78 18.74
CA PRO A 62 1.08 -0.98 18.15
C PRO A 62 1.36 0.54 18.21
N ASP A 63 1.88 1.04 19.33
CA ASP A 63 2.19 2.46 19.51
C ASP A 63 3.32 2.89 18.58
N LEU A 64 4.39 2.10 18.54
CA LEU A 64 5.50 2.27 17.61
C LEU A 64 5.00 2.28 16.15
N LEU A 65 4.15 1.32 15.79
CA LEU A 65 3.61 1.23 14.45
C LEU A 65 2.72 2.44 14.12
N SER A 66 1.97 2.99 15.08
CA SER A 66 1.14 4.18 14.90
C SER A 66 2.00 5.39 14.49
N VAL A 67 3.10 5.63 15.21
CA VAL A 67 4.06 6.71 14.91
C VAL A 67 4.67 6.51 13.52
N VAL A 68 5.18 5.30 13.26
CA VAL A 68 5.84 4.94 12.00
C VAL A 68 4.87 5.06 10.81
N ARG A 69 3.60 4.69 10.98
CA ARG A 69 2.56 4.82 9.95
C ARG A 69 2.31 6.28 9.59
N HIS A 70 2.28 7.18 10.57
CA HIS A 70 2.09 8.61 10.31
C HIS A 70 3.18 9.16 9.38
N ASN A 71 4.43 8.73 9.58
CA ASN A 71 5.57 9.15 8.77
C ASN A 71 5.61 8.48 7.39
N ALA A 72 5.14 7.23 7.29
CA ALA A 72 5.15 6.48 6.04
C ALA A 72 3.97 6.84 5.11
N PHE A 73 2.77 7.06 5.65
CA PHE A 73 1.52 7.14 4.89
C PHE A 73 1.19 8.59 4.52
N THR A 74 2.17 9.30 3.96
CA THR A 74 1.99 10.67 3.49
C THR A 74 1.37 10.70 2.10
N ILE A 75 0.66 11.78 1.76
CA ILE A 75 0.10 11.99 0.40
C ILE A 75 1.20 11.86 -0.66
N HIS A 76 2.37 12.43 -0.39
CA HIS A 76 3.54 12.35 -1.26
C HIS A 76 3.97 10.90 -1.53
N ASN A 77 4.13 10.11 -0.47
CA ASN A 77 4.56 8.71 -0.56
C ASN A 77 3.54 7.84 -1.31
N ILE A 78 2.25 8.06 -1.04
CA ILE A 78 1.15 7.37 -1.74
C ILE A 78 1.19 7.71 -3.23
N GLN A 79 1.22 9.01 -3.59
CA GLN A 79 1.27 9.46 -4.99
C GLN A 79 2.52 8.97 -5.72
N ALA A 80 3.68 8.97 -5.06
CA ALA A 80 4.92 8.45 -5.59
C ALA A 80 4.82 6.95 -5.89
N GLY A 81 4.21 6.16 -4.99
CA GLY A 81 3.93 4.74 -5.20
C GLY A 81 3.14 4.49 -6.48
N PHE A 82 2.00 5.18 -6.64
CA PHE A 82 1.18 5.07 -7.86
C PHE A 82 1.93 5.47 -9.13
N ARG A 83 2.73 6.54 -9.07
CA ARG A 83 3.55 7.02 -10.20
C ARG A 83 4.58 5.99 -10.63
N VAL A 84 5.32 5.41 -9.69
CA VAL A 84 6.39 4.43 -9.97
C VAL A 84 5.82 3.15 -10.57
N THR A 85 4.64 2.72 -10.11
CA THR A 85 3.98 1.52 -10.64
C THR A 85 3.23 1.75 -11.94
N GLY A 86 3.16 2.99 -12.43
CA GLY A 86 2.39 3.34 -13.63
C GLY A 86 0.88 3.16 -13.47
N ILE A 87 0.38 3.16 -12.23
CA ILE A 87 -1.05 3.00 -11.94
C ILE A 87 -1.63 4.39 -11.72
N SER A 88 -2.62 4.76 -12.53
CA SER A 88 -3.38 6.01 -12.39
C SER A 88 -4.86 5.71 -12.18
N PRO A 89 -5.58 6.49 -11.35
CA PRO A 89 -7.02 6.39 -11.27
C PRO A 89 -7.64 6.52 -12.66
N PHE A 90 -8.59 5.64 -12.97
CA PHE A 90 -9.37 5.72 -14.20
C PHE A 90 -10.39 6.86 -14.06
N HIS A 91 -10.40 7.79 -15.01
CA HIS A 91 -11.40 8.86 -15.12
C HIS A 91 -12.30 8.59 -16.33
N PRO A 92 -13.47 7.93 -16.15
CA PRO A 92 -14.44 7.80 -17.22
C PRO A 92 -15.12 9.15 -17.45
N GLU A 93 -14.90 9.75 -18.62
CA GLU A 93 -15.85 10.71 -19.18
C GLU A 93 -17.06 9.97 -19.80
#